data_AF-A0A3B1DUI7-F1
#
_entry.id   AF-A0A3B1DUI7-F1
#
_cell.length_a   1.000
_cell.length_b   1.000
_cell.length_c   1.000
_cell.angle_alpha   90.00
_cell.angle_beta   90.00
_cell.angle_gamma   90.00
#
_symmetry.space_group_name_H-M   'P 1'
#
loop_
_entity.id
_entity.type
_entity.pdbx_description
1 polymer ?
#
loop_
_entity_poly.entity_id
_entity_poly.type
_entity_poly.pdbx_seq_one_letter_code
_entity_poly.pdbx_strand_id
1 'polypeptide(L)'
;YNEQDSGKFQRLRDICETIFEKREKVLIFTQFKEITTALHDFLKTIFNREGLILHGSIPASRRKKIIERFQGSEYVPFFVLSVKAGGVGLNLTEANHVIHFDRWWNPAVENQATDRVFRIGQTKKVIVHKFITKGTVEEKIDMMLEEKTALSENVLRSSSENWITEMDNEKILDLFKLSL
;
A
#
# COMPACT_ATOMS: atom_id res chain seq x y z
N TYR A 1 10.66 -13.28 7.71
CA TYR A 1 10.92 -12.83 6.34
C TYR A 1 12.33 -12.26 6.34
N ASN A 2 13.26 -12.86 5.60
CA ASN A 2 14.59 -12.28 5.45
C ASN A 2 14.57 -11.31 4.27
N GLU A 3 15.25 -10.18 4.43
CA GLU A 3 15.33 -9.14 3.40
C GLU A 3 15.97 -9.64 2.10
N GLN A 4 16.99 -10.50 2.21
CA GLN A 4 17.73 -11.02 1.08
C GLN A 4 16.86 -11.89 0.15
N ASP A 5 15.77 -12.44 0.69
CA ASP A 5 14.87 -13.34 -0.04
C ASP A 5 13.77 -12.57 -0.80
N SER A 6 13.72 -11.23 -0.71
CA SER A 6 12.66 -10.44 -1.36
C SER A 6 13.14 -9.07 -1.84
N GLY A 7 13.11 -8.85 -3.16
CA GLY A 7 13.40 -7.55 -3.77
C GLY A 7 12.49 -6.41 -3.28
N LYS A 8 11.27 -6.72 -2.84
CA LYS A 8 10.38 -5.72 -2.23
C LYS A 8 10.85 -5.26 -0.86
N PHE A 9 11.38 -6.16 -0.03
CA PHE A 9 11.95 -5.78 1.27
C PHE A 9 13.23 -4.97 1.09
N GLN A 10 14.08 -5.34 0.13
CA GLN A 10 15.27 -4.54 -0.23
C GLN A 10 14.86 -3.13 -0.67
N ARG A 11 13.91 -3.01 -1.60
CA ARG A 11 13.43 -1.70 -2.04
C ARG A 11 12.76 -0.90 -0.92
N LEU A 12 12.06 -1.57 -0.01
CA LEU A 12 11.46 -0.96 1.17
C LEU A 12 12.53 -0.35 2.07
N ARG A 13 13.66 -1.03 2.29
CA ARG A 13 14.80 -0.50 3.04
C ARG A 13 15.30 0.81 2.45
N ASP A 14 15.68 0.81 1.17
CA ASP A 14 16.27 1.99 0.50
C ASP A 14 15.42 3.25 0.70
N ILE A 15 14.10 3.09 0.53
CA ILE A 15 13.15 4.19 0.68
C ILE A 15 13.02 4.59 2.15
N CYS A 16 12.84 3.62 3.05
CA CYS A 16 12.62 3.89 4.46
C CYS A 16 13.84 4.47 5.18
N GLU A 17 15.07 4.13 4.77
CA GLU A 17 16.29 4.76 5.28
C GLU A 17 16.31 6.25 4.95
N THR A 18 16.00 6.61 3.70
CA THR A 18 15.87 8.02 3.29
C THR A 18 14.77 8.75 4.06
N ILE A 19 13.62 8.10 4.30
CA ILE A 19 12.51 8.67 5.08
C ILE A 19 12.93 8.89 6.54
N PHE A 20 13.67 7.94 7.11
CA PHE A 20 14.17 8.02 8.47
C PHE A 20 15.17 9.16 8.65
N GLU A 21 16.13 9.32 7.74
CA GLU A 21 17.11 10.41 7.75
C GLU A 21 16.44 11.79 7.73
N LYS A 22 15.34 11.92 6.99
CA LYS A 22 14.53 13.14 6.93
C LYS A 22 13.55 13.29 8.08
N ARG A 23 13.45 12.30 8.97
CA ARG A 23 12.52 12.23 10.10
C ARG A 23 11.05 12.38 9.65
N GLU A 24 10.72 11.84 8.48
CA GLU A 24 9.37 11.86 7.93
C GLU A 24 8.56 10.64 8.40
N LYS A 25 7.25 10.63 8.10
CA LYS A 25 6.32 9.55 8.45
C LYS A 25 5.82 8.83 7.20
N VAL A 26 5.70 7.50 7.26
CA VAL A 26 5.28 6.66 6.13
C VAL A 26 4.10 5.75 6.48
N LEU A 27 3.17 5.61 5.56
CA LEU A 27 2.15 4.56 5.58
C LEU A 27 2.58 3.41 4.66
N ILE A 28 2.39 2.18 5.11
CA ILE A 28 2.64 0.98 4.31
C ILE A 28 1.32 0.23 4.18
N PHE A 29 0.80 0.14 2.97
CA PHE A 29 -0.40 -0.65 2.66
C PHE A 29 0.00 -2.02 2.10
N THR A 30 -0.69 -3.05 2.58
CA THR A 30 -0.61 -4.41 2.03
C THR A 30 -2.00 -5.04 1.93
N GLN A 31 -2.25 -5.88 0.94
CA GLN A 31 -3.49 -6.66 0.86
C GLN A 31 -3.57 -7.78 1.90
N PHE A 32 -2.42 -8.29 2.34
CA PHE A 32 -2.32 -9.45 3.21
C PHE A 32 -2.19 -9.03 4.68
N LYS A 33 -3.12 -9.47 5.52
CA LYS A 33 -3.02 -9.21 6.96
C LYS A 33 -1.80 -9.92 7.55
N GLU A 34 -1.50 -11.10 7.03
CA GLU A 34 -0.50 -12.06 7.49
C GLU A 34 0.92 -11.46 7.46
N ILE A 35 1.20 -10.58 6.50
CA ILE A 35 2.53 -9.95 6.38
C ILE A 35 2.67 -8.66 7.20
N THR A 36 1.58 -8.12 7.77
CA THR A 36 1.64 -6.84 8.49
C THR A 36 2.61 -6.84 9.68
N THR A 37 2.69 -7.95 10.41
CA THR A 37 3.64 -8.10 11.53
C THR A 37 5.07 -8.18 11.03
N ALA A 38 5.31 -8.93 9.95
CA ALA A 38 6.64 -9.03 9.35
C ALA A 38 7.16 -7.69 8.81
N LEU A 39 6.29 -6.93 8.13
CA LEU A 39 6.61 -5.57 7.67
C LEU A 39 6.93 -4.67 8.87
N HIS A 40 6.11 -4.72 9.92
CA HIS A 40 6.33 -3.94 11.12
C HIS A 40 7.69 -4.24 11.77
N ASP A 41 8.01 -5.51 11.98
CA ASP A 41 9.24 -5.93 12.64
C ASP A 41 10.46 -5.56 11.80
N PHE A 42 10.36 -5.68 10.47
CA PHE A 42 11.38 -5.22 9.55
C PHE A 42 11.59 -3.70 9.63
N LEU A 43 10.52 -2.91 9.54
CA LEU A 43 10.59 -1.45 9.61
C LEU A 43 11.13 -0.96 10.96
N LYS A 44 10.81 -1.65 12.05
CA LYS A 44 11.38 -1.37 13.38
C LYS A 44 12.91 -1.43 13.38
N THR A 45 13.51 -2.35 12.62
CA THR A 45 14.98 -2.43 12.48
C THR A 45 15.59 -1.26 11.70
N ILE A 46 14.83 -0.66 10.79
CA ILE A 46 15.29 0.47 9.96
C ILE A 46 15.15 1.79 10.75
N PHE A 47 13.97 2.01 11.32
CA PHE A 47 13.64 3.26 12.02
C PHE A 47 14.14 3.31 13.48
N ASN A 48 14.62 2.18 14.01
CA ASN A 48 15.02 2.02 15.42
C ASN A 48 13.94 2.50 16.41
N ARG A 49 12.67 2.33 16.03
CA ARG A 49 11.49 2.80 16.77
C ARG A 49 10.28 1.91 16.50
N GLU A 50 9.37 1.88 17.47
CA GLU A 50 8.08 1.24 17.29
C GLU A 50 7.19 2.02 16.32
N GLY A 51 6.52 1.27 15.45
CA GLY A 51 5.47 1.81 14.58
C GLY A 51 4.09 1.36 15.05
N LEU A 52 3.15 1.36 14.12
CA LEU A 52 1.77 0.92 14.37
C LEU A 52 1.33 -0.09 13.31
N ILE A 53 0.33 -0.90 13.67
CA ILE A 53 -0.32 -1.86 12.77
C ILE A 53 -1.84 -1.67 12.85
N LEU A 54 -2.50 -1.64 11.69
CA LEU A 54 -3.95 -1.65 11.58
C LEU A 54 -4.44 -2.69 10.58
N HIS A 55 -5.16 -3.69 11.08
CA HIS A 55 -5.80 -4.70 10.23
C HIS A 55 -7.24 -5.01 10.67
N GLY A 56 -7.99 -5.74 9.84
CA GLY A 56 -9.44 -5.94 9.98
C GLY A 56 -9.90 -6.56 11.31
N SER A 57 -9.06 -7.38 11.97
CA SER A 57 -9.43 -7.97 13.27
C SER A 57 -9.21 -7.07 14.49
N ILE A 58 -8.75 -5.82 14.32
CA ILE A 58 -8.65 -4.86 15.43
C ILE A 58 -10.03 -4.26 15.71
N PRO A 59 -10.53 -4.26 16.97
CA PRO A 59 -11.82 -3.67 17.33
C PRO A 59 -11.87 -2.16 17.06
N ALA A 60 -13.04 -1.65 16.65
CA ALA A 60 -13.24 -0.25 16.25
C ALA A 60 -12.75 0.77 17.30
N SER A 61 -13.01 0.52 18.59
CA SER A 61 -12.58 1.36 19.70
C SER A 61 -11.05 1.51 19.78
N ARG A 62 -10.31 0.45 19.46
CA ARG A 62 -8.84 0.45 19.44
C ARG A 62 -8.30 1.11 18.17
N ARG A 63 -9.00 1.01 17.04
CA ARG A 63 -8.59 1.68 15.78
C ARG A 63 -8.46 3.19 15.98
N LYS A 64 -9.45 3.82 16.62
CA LYS A 64 -9.45 5.27 16.87
C LYS A 64 -8.19 5.71 17.64
N LYS A 65 -7.85 5.02 18.73
CA LYS A 65 -6.65 5.31 19.53
C LYS A 65 -5.35 5.16 18.74
N ILE A 66 -5.25 4.15 17.87
CA ILE A 66 -4.07 3.93 17.02
C ILE A 66 -3.91 5.09 16.02
N ILE A 67 -5.01 5.50 15.38
CA ILE A 67 -5.01 6.62 14.43
C ILE A 67 -4.63 7.92 15.14
N GLU A 68 -5.25 8.22 16.28
CA GLU A 68 -4.95 9.40 17.10
C GLU A 68 -3.48 9.43 17.51
N ARG A 69 -2.89 8.29 17.87
CA ARG A 69 -1.47 8.19 18.20
C ARG A 69 -0.57 8.53 17.00
N PHE A 70 -0.89 8.03 15.81
CA PHE A 70 -0.12 8.35 14.60
C PHE A 70 -0.20 9.84 14.22
N GLN A 71 -1.40 10.41 14.37
CA GLN A 71 -1.71 11.81 14.07
C GLN A 71 -1.25 12.79 15.17
N GLY A 72 -0.84 12.27 16.33
CA GLY A 72 -0.40 13.07 17.47
C GLY A 72 1.01 13.65 17.33
N SER A 73 1.44 14.34 18.37
CA SER A 73 2.78 14.94 18.47
C SER A 73 3.90 13.92 18.70
N GLU A 74 3.57 12.69 19.13
CA GLU A 74 4.52 11.60 19.24
C GLU A 74 5.09 11.27 17.85
N TYR A 75 6.42 11.17 17.75
CA TYR A 75 7.05 10.72 16.52
C TYR A 75 6.93 9.20 16.37
N VAL A 76 5.88 8.80 15.64
CA VAL A 76 5.66 7.44 15.14
C VAL A 76 6.06 7.40 13.65
N PRO A 77 7.19 6.77 13.29
CA PRO A 77 7.76 6.89 11.95
C PRO A 77 6.99 6.12 10.87
N PHE A 78 6.37 5.00 11.21
CA PHE A 78 5.69 4.16 10.24
C PHE A 78 4.38 3.59 10.78
N PHE A 79 3.44 3.35 9.87
CA PHE A 79 2.17 2.72 10.16
C PHE A 79 1.83 1.72 9.05
N VAL A 80 1.72 0.44 9.41
CA VAL A 80 1.38 -0.65 8.49
C VAL A 80 -0.13 -0.89 8.52
N LEU A 81 -0.77 -0.91 7.35
CA LEU A 81 -2.22 -1.07 7.19
C LEU A 81 -2.53 -2.20 6.21
N SER A 82 -3.45 -3.08 6.58
CA SER A 82 -4.06 -3.97 5.57
C SER A 82 -5.14 -3.21 4.80
N VAL A 83 -5.18 -3.28 3.46
CA VAL A 83 -6.12 -2.54 2.60
C VAL A 83 -7.59 -2.74 3.01
N LYS A 84 -7.99 -3.97 3.38
CA LYS A 84 -9.35 -4.29 3.85
C LYS A 84 -9.73 -3.64 5.19
N ALA A 85 -8.76 -3.28 6.04
CA ALA A 85 -9.03 -2.51 7.26
C ALA A 85 -9.34 -1.04 6.98
N GLY A 86 -9.10 -0.61 5.74
CA GLY A 86 -9.26 0.75 5.26
C GLY A 86 -10.69 1.20 4.99
N GLY A 87 -11.69 0.32 4.91
CA GLY A 87 -13.08 0.72 4.64
C GLY A 87 -13.71 1.67 5.67
N VAL A 88 -12.99 2.03 6.74
CA VAL A 88 -13.36 3.06 7.72
C VAL A 88 -12.75 4.38 7.25
N GLY A 89 -13.47 5.51 7.31
CA GLY A 89 -12.96 6.81 6.87
C GLY A 89 -11.79 7.36 7.70
N LEU A 90 -10.60 6.76 7.62
CA LEU A 90 -9.39 7.16 8.34
C LEU A 90 -8.86 8.50 7.82
N ASN A 91 -8.43 9.38 8.73
CA ASN A 91 -7.68 10.58 8.40
C ASN A 91 -6.21 10.36 8.81
N LEU A 92 -5.28 10.38 7.85
CA LEU A 92 -3.87 10.03 8.07
C LEU A 92 -2.93 11.09 7.48
N THR A 93 -3.25 12.36 7.73
CA THR A 93 -2.59 13.55 7.19
C THR A 93 -1.16 13.77 7.70
N GLU A 94 -0.75 13.12 8.80
CA GLU A 94 0.62 13.28 9.30
C GLU A 94 1.67 12.55 8.48
N ALA A 95 1.26 11.63 7.60
CA ALA A 95 2.16 10.94 6.69
C ALA A 95 2.51 11.81 5.47
N ASN A 96 3.78 11.73 5.07
CA ASN A 96 4.31 12.39 3.88
C ASN A 96 4.63 11.35 2.78
N HIS A 97 4.64 10.07 3.14
CA HIS A 97 4.95 8.97 2.25
C HIS A 97 3.89 7.89 2.35
N VAL A 98 3.54 7.30 1.21
CA VAL A 98 2.65 6.15 1.10
C VAL A 98 3.35 5.10 0.27
N ILE A 99 3.46 3.89 0.80
CA ILE A 99 4.00 2.73 0.09
C ILE A 99 2.89 1.70 -0.05
N HIS A 100 2.50 1.39 -1.28
CA HIS A 100 1.71 0.20 -1.60
C HIS A 100 2.68 -0.94 -1.83
N PHE A 101 2.81 -1.82 -0.84
CA PHE A 101 3.80 -2.90 -0.83
C PHE A 101 3.46 -3.99 -1.85
N ASP A 102 2.18 -4.21 -2.10
CA ASP A 102 1.65 -5.13 -3.11
C ASP A 102 0.65 -4.42 -4.01
N ARG A 103 0.61 -4.84 -5.28
CA ARG A 103 -0.25 -4.21 -6.27
C ARG A 103 -1.69 -4.68 -6.07
N TRP A 104 -2.58 -3.74 -5.75
CA TRP A 104 -4.01 -4.05 -5.71
C TRP A 104 -4.57 -3.99 -7.14
N TRP A 105 -5.25 -5.05 -7.59
CA TRP A 105 -5.79 -5.17 -8.94
C TRP A 105 -6.93 -4.19 -9.27
N ASN A 106 -7.43 -3.45 -8.27
CA ASN A 106 -8.51 -2.47 -8.41
C ASN A 106 -7.98 -1.07 -8.05
N PRO A 107 -7.65 -0.23 -9.06
CA PRO A 107 -7.14 1.11 -8.84
C PRO A 107 -8.00 1.96 -7.91
N ALA A 108 -9.33 1.78 -7.90
CA ALA A 108 -10.22 2.56 -7.06
C ALA A 108 -9.98 2.31 -5.56
N VAL A 109 -9.69 1.07 -5.18
CA VAL A 109 -9.42 0.70 -3.78
C VAL A 109 -8.06 1.24 -3.33
N GLU A 110 -7.04 1.14 -4.19
CA GLU A 110 -5.70 1.67 -3.91
C GLU A 110 -5.71 3.21 -3.84
N ASN A 111 -6.38 3.86 -4.78
CA ASN A 111 -6.54 5.31 -4.78
C ASN A 111 -7.30 5.76 -3.54
N GLN A 112 -8.40 5.09 -3.17
CA GLN A 112 -9.11 5.39 -1.93
C GLN A 112 -8.23 5.22 -0.69
N ALA A 113 -7.33 4.23 -0.65
CA ALA A 113 -6.38 4.06 0.44
C ALA A 113 -5.38 5.23 0.51
N THR A 114 -4.92 5.68 -0.66
CA THR A 114 -4.01 6.82 -0.81
C THR A 114 -4.69 8.16 -0.45
N ASP A 115 -5.93 8.37 -0.88
CA ASP A 115 -6.72 9.59 -0.67
C ASP A 115 -6.87 9.93 0.82
N ARG A 116 -6.73 8.96 1.73
CA ARG A 116 -6.77 9.19 3.19
C ARG A 116 -5.62 10.05 3.70
N VAL A 117 -4.53 10.15 2.94
CA VAL A 117 -3.39 11.01 3.23
C VAL A 117 -3.58 12.42 2.67
N PHE A 118 -4.34 12.55 1.58
CA PHE A 118 -4.63 13.82 0.90
C PHE A 118 -5.84 14.58 1.47
N ARG A 119 -6.35 14.16 2.63
CA ARG A 119 -7.52 14.80 3.27
C ARG A 119 -7.20 16.18 3.85
N ILE A 120 -8.27 16.92 4.16
CA ILE A 120 -8.20 18.21 4.87
C ILE A 120 -7.33 18.06 6.13
N GLY A 121 -6.32 18.93 6.25
CA GLY A 121 -5.30 18.88 7.30
C GLY A 121 -3.94 18.39 6.83
N GLN A 122 -3.82 17.84 5.61
CA GLN A 122 -2.52 17.60 4.99
C GLN A 122 -1.87 18.91 4.59
N THR A 123 -0.63 19.11 5.04
CA THR A 123 0.17 20.32 4.76
C THR A 123 1.52 20.02 4.11
N LYS A 124 1.88 18.74 4.03
CA LYS A 124 3.14 18.25 3.47
C LYS A 124 2.94 17.75 2.03
N LYS A 125 4.01 17.82 1.23
CA LYS A 125 4.05 17.11 -0.06
C LYS A 125 4.00 15.61 0.20
N VAL A 126 3.08 14.92 -0.46
CA VAL A 126 2.91 13.47 -0.33
C VAL A 126 3.58 12.76 -1.51
N ILE A 127 4.41 11.75 -1.22
CA ILE A 127 5.00 10.86 -2.23
C ILE A 127 4.35 9.49 -2.13
N VAL A 128 3.92 8.94 -3.27
CA VAL A 128 3.29 7.63 -3.34
C VAL A 128 4.20 6.68 -4.11
N HIS A 129 4.60 5.59 -3.46
CA HIS A 129 5.40 4.52 -4.01
C HIS A 129 4.52 3.30 -4.23
N LYS A 130 4.45 2.81 -5.47
CA LYS A 130 3.69 1.60 -5.83
C LYS A 130 4.70 0.53 -6.21
N PHE A 131 4.77 -0.54 -5.43
CA PHE A 131 5.72 -1.62 -5.70
C PHE A 131 5.14 -2.60 -6.71
N ILE A 132 5.94 -2.88 -7.74
CA ILE A 132 5.63 -3.83 -8.80
C ILE A 132 6.86 -4.70 -9.00
N THR A 133 6.67 -6.01 -8.97
CA THR A 133 7.72 -6.98 -9.27
C THR A 133 7.73 -7.28 -10.77
N LYS A 134 8.82 -6.90 -11.44
CA LYS A 134 9.00 -7.11 -12.89
C LYS A 134 8.90 -8.59 -13.28
N GLY A 135 8.35 -8.84 -14.45
CA GLY A 135 8.17 -10.18 -15.01
C GLY A 135 7.08 -11.01 -14.34
N THR A 136 6.47 -10.52 -13.26
CA THR A 136 5.44 -11.25 -12.53
C THR A 136 4.03 -10.82 -12.94
N VAL A 137 3.05 -11.52 -12.39
CA VAL A 137 1.63 -11.14 -12.48
C VAL A 137 1.38 -9.69 -12.07
N GLU A 138 2.18 -9.09 -11.18
CA GLU A 138 2.00 -7.69 -10.76
C GLU A 138 2.22 -6.70 -11.91
N GLU A 139 3.24 -6.94 -12.75
CA GLU A 139 3.54 -6.09 -13.90
C GLU A 139 2.46 -6.23 -14.98
N LYS A 140 2.01 -7.46 -15.23
CA LYS A 140 0.92 -7.73 -16.19
C LYS A 140 -0.39 -7.09 -15.76
N ILE A 141 -0.75 -7.19 -14.48
CA ILE A 141 -1.92 -6.49 -13.91
C ILE A 141 -1.75 -4.97 -14.07
N ASP A 142 -0.58 -4.42 -13.79
CA ASP A 142 -0.35 -2.99 -13.92
C ASP A 142 -0.53 -2.49 -15.35
N MET A 143 0.05 -3.18 -16.33
CA MET A 143 -0.13 -2.89 -17.76
C MET A 143 -1.60 -2.93 -18.18
N MET A 144 -2.34 -3.97 -17.77
CA MET A 144 -3.77 -4.08 -18.06
C MET A 144 -4.59 -2.94 -17.44
N LEU A 145 -4.21 -2.49 -16.24
CA LEU A 145 -4.85 -1.36 -15.57
C LEU A 145 -4.57 -0.04 -16.30
N GLU A 146 -3.33 0.19 -16.75
CA GLU A 146 -2.98 1.36 -17.55
C GLU A 146 -3.74 1.39 -18.88
N GLU A 147 -3.78 0.28 -19.61
CA GLU A 147 -4.57 0.14 -20.84
C GLU A 147 -6.05 0.43 -20.59
N LYS A 148 -6.61 -0.15 -19.52
CA LYS A 148 -8.02 0.06 -19.17
C LYS A 148 -8.30 1.50 -18.76
N THR A 149 -7.39 2.18 -18.05
CA THR A 149 -7.54 3.60 -17.73
C THR A 149 -7.49 4.46 -18.98
N ALA A 150 -6.54 4.23 -19.89
CA ALA A 150 -6.48 4.95 -21.17
C ALA A 150 -7.75 4.77 -22.02
N LEU A 151 -8.36 3.58 -21.98
CA LEU A 151 -9.63 3.31 -22.64
C LEU A 151 -10.84 3.91 -21.90
N SER A 152 -10.85 3.89 -20.56
CA SER A 152 -11.95 4.38 -19.71
C SER A 152 -11.97 5.91 -19.58
N GLU A 153 -10.84 6.60 -19.76
CA GLU A 153 -10.84 8.07 -19.93
C GLU A 153 -11.59 8.48 -21.20
N ASN A 154 -11.72 7.59 -22.19
CA ASN A 154 -12.54 7.79 -23.38
C ASN A 154 -14.01 7.32 -23.21
N VAL A 155 -14.31 6.46 -22.22
CA VAL A 155 -15.66 5.89 -21.99
C VAL A 155 -15.92 5.76 -20.48
N LEU A 156 -16.75 6.65 -19.95
CA LEU A 156 -17.11 6.84 -18.53
C LEU A 156 -17.10 5.57 -17.63
N ARG A 157 -16.24 5.64 -16.60
CA ARG A 157 -16.25 5.01 -15.26
C ARG A 157 -17.34 3.94 -14.95
N SER A 158 -17.12 2.70 -15.37
CA SER A 158 -17.68 1.51 -14.69
C SER A 158 -16.71 0.34 -14.78
N SER A 159 -15.75 0.29 -13.85
CA SER A 159 -14.87 -0.88 -13.73
C SER A 159 -15.52 -1.91 -12.80
N SER A 160 -16.16 -2.91 -13.40
CA SER A 160 -16.66 -4.11 -12.73
C SER A 160 -15.54 -4.84 -11.98
N GLU A 161 -15.86 -5.33 -10.79
CA GLU A 161 -14.93 -5.94 -9.82
C GLU A 161 -14.33 -7.28 -10.26
N ASN A 162 -14.83 -7.87 -11.36
CA ASN A 162 -14.63 -9.27 -11.75
C ASN A 162 -13.92 -9.48 -13.10
N TRP A 163 -13.28 -8.46 -13.67
CA TRP A 163 -12.69 -8.57 -15.01
C TRP A 163 -11.67 -9.71 -15.13
N ILE A 164 -10.93 -10.04 -14.06
CA ILE A 164 -9.97 -11.16 -14.04
C ILE A 164 -10.70 -12.51 -14.13
N THR A 165 -11.81 -12.66 -13.41
CA THR A 165 -12.59 -13.91 -13.40
C THR A 165 -13.44 -14.08 -14.67
N GLU A 166 -13.52 -13.04 -15.50
CA GLU A 166 -14.22 -13.03 -16.79
C GLU A 166 -13.26 -13.27 -17.98
N MET A 167 -11.96 -13.44 -17.73
CA MET A 167 -10.95 -13.72 -18.77
C MET A 167 -11.06 -15.14 -19.30
N ASP A 168 -10.69 -15.33 -20.58
CA ASP A 168 -10.52 -16.65 -21.16
C ASP A 168 -9.32 -17.41 -20.54
N ASN A 169 -9.34 -18.74 -20.63
CA ASN A 169 -8.33 -19.59 -20.00
C ASN A 169 -6.91 -19.32 -20.52
N GLU A 170 -6.75 -18.97 -21.80
CA GLU A 170 -5.43 -18.70 -22.39
C GLU A 170 -4.81 -17.43 -21.80
N LYS A 171 -5.59 -16.36 -21.66
CA LYS A 171 -5.13 -15.11 -21.02
C LYS A 171 -4.90 -15.29 -19.52
N ILE A 172 -5.69 -16.12 -18.84
CA ILE A 172 -5.42 -16.47 -17.44
C ILE A 172 -4.07 -17.18 -17.32
N LEU A 173 -3.82 -18.18 -18.17
CA LEU A 173 -2.54 -18.89 -18.18
C LEU A 173 -1.37 -17.96 -18.48
N ASP A 174 -1.54 -17.02 -19.42
CA ASP A 174 -0.52 -16.04 -19.73
C ASP A 174 -0.25 -15.09 -18.55
N LEU A 175 -1.30 -14.65 -17.84
CA LEU A 175 -1.21 -13.79 -16.67
C LEU A 175 -0.32 -14.38 -15.55
N PHE A 176 -0.35 -15.70 -15.37
CA PHE A 176 0.44 -16.40 -14.35
C PHE A 176 1.84 -16.84 -14.79
N LYS A 177 2.21 -16.66 -16.06
CA LYS A 177 3.58 -16.95 -16.53
C LYS A 177 4.55 -15.88 -16.05
N LEU A 178 5.74 -16.31 -15.61
CA LEU A 178 6.88 -15.42 -15.41
C LEU A 178 7.46 -15.05 -16.78
N SER A 179 7.53 -13.75 -17.07
CA SER A 179 8.23 -13.21 -18.24
C SER A 179 9.59 -12.70 -17.80
N LEU A 180 10.67 -13.38 -18.18
CA LEU A 180 12.06 -12.99 -17.87
C LEU A 180 12.65 -12.10 -18.95
#